data_AF-A0A7J3TCN0-F1
#
_entry.id   AF-A0A7J3TCN0-F1
#
_cell.length_a   1.000
_cell.length_b   1.000
_cell.length_c   1.000
_cell.angle_alpha   90.00
_cell.angle_beta   90.00
_cell.angle_gamma   90.00
#
_symmetry.space_group_name_H-M   'P 1'
#
loop_
_entity.id
_entity.type
_entity.pdbx_description
1 polymer ?
#
loop_
_entity_poly.entity_id
_entity_poly.type
_entity_poly.pdbx_seq_one_letter_code
_entity_poly.pdbx_strand_id
1 'polypeptide(L)' 'MINRVYAVVASISAVLIGLLWIPIAIGYFSTDENRKYEARTRTKNALIGTLIYIFAMSGALYAVINYIVTGA' A
#
# COMPACT_ATOMS: atom_id res chain seq x y z
N MET A 1 -4.91 -18.83 -15.01
CA MET A 1 -5.78 -18.00 -14.13
C MET A 1 -4.99 -17.20 -13.11
N ILE A 2 -4.02 -17.79 -12.40
CA ILE A 2 -3.27 -17.16 -11.31
C ILE A 2 -2.62 -15.82 -11.70
N ASN A 3 -2.07 -15.73 -12.92
CA ASN A 3 -1.41 -14.51 -13.39
C ASN A 3 -2.37 -13.31 -13.56
N ARG A 4 -3.64 -13.55 -13.89
CA ARG A 4 -4.65 -12.49 -13.96
C ARG A 4 -5.07 -12.01 -12.58
N VAL A 5 -5.19 -12.92 -11.61
CA VAL A 5 -5.51 -12.57 -10.22
C VAL A 5 -4.37 -11.72 -9.64
N TYR A 6 -3.12 -12.12 -9.83
CA TYR A 6 -1.97 -11.31 -9.41
C TYR A 6 -1.94 -9.93 -10.08
N ALA A 7 -2.22 -9.85 -11.39
CA ALA A 7 -2.27 -8.57 -12.10
C ALA A 7 -3.36 -7.63 -11.55
N VAL A 8 -4.56 -8.15 -11.27
CA VAL A 8 -5.67 -7.37 -10.70
C VAL A 8 -5.33 -6.90 -9.29
N VAL A 9 -4.83 -7.80 -8.44
CA VAL A 9 -4.43 -7.46 -7.07
C VAL A 9 -3.32 -6.41 -7.07
N ALA A 10 -2.28 -6.58 -7.89
CA ALA A 10 -1.19 -5.62 -8.01
C ALA A 10 -1.69 -4.25 -8.48
N SER A 11 -2.64 -4.22 -9.43
CA SER A 11 -3.21 -2.97 -9.96
C SER A 11 -4.03 -2.24 -8.88
N ILE A 12 -4.87 -2.96 -8.13
CA ILE A 12 -5.66 -2.38 -7.03
C ILE A 12 -4.74 -1.88 -5.92
N SER A 13 -3.72 -2.67 -5.54
CA SER A 13 -2.72 -2.27 -4.55
C SER A 13 -1.96 -1.01 -4.99
N ALA A 14 -1.59 -0.88 -6.26
CA ALA A 14 -0.91 0.30 -6.78
C ALA A 14 -1.78 1.56 -6.67
N VAL A 15 -3.09 1.46 -6.93
CA VAL A 15 -4.02 2.57 -6.77
C VAL A 15 -4.18 2.96 -5.29
N LEU A 16 -4.36 1.98 -4.40
CA LEU A 16 -4.52 2.23 -2.96
C LEU A 16 -3.27 2.88 -2.35
N ILE A 17 -2.09 2.35 -2.67
CA ILE A 17 -0.82 2.92 -2.22
C ILE A 17 -0.65 4.32 -2.84
N GLY A 18 -0.90 4.47 -4.14
CA GLY A 18 -0.82 5.77 -4.82
C GLY A 18 -1.66 6.85 -4.13
N LEU A 19 -2.93 6.57 -3.84
CA LEU A 19 -3.84 7.49 -3.13
C LEU A 19 -3.31 7.91 -1.75
N LEU A 20 -2.69 6.97 -1.03
CA LEU A 20 -2.14 7.22 0.29
C LEU A 20 -0.93 8.18 0.24
N TRP A 21 -0.15 8.14 -0.84
CA TRP A 21 1.04 8.96 -1.02
C TRP A 21 0.77 10.36 -1.60
N ILE A 22 -0.36 10.59 -2.26
CA ILE A 22 -0.74 11.90 -2.83
C ILE A 22 -0.59 13.07 -1.83
N PRO A 23 -1.22 13.05 -0.63
CA PRO A 23 -1.14 14.19 0.30
C PRO A 23 0.28 14.44 0.81
N ILE A 24 1.13 13.41 0.84
CA ILE A 24 2.52 13.48 1.29
C ILE A 24 3.37 14.16 0.22
N ALA A 25 3.17 13.76 -1.04
CA ALA A 25 3.82 14.39 -2.18
C ALA A 25 3.47 15.89 -2.24
N ILE A 26 2.19 16.24 -2.11
CA ILE A 26 1.74 17.64 -2.06
C ILE A 26 2.41 18.40 -0.92
N GLY A 27 2.52 17.79 0.26
CA GLY A 27 3.21 18.39 1.41
C GLY A 27 4.72 18.59 1.20
N TYR A 28 5.39 17.67 0.52
CA TYR A 28 6.83 17.76 0.20
C TYR A 28 7.15 18.84 -0.84
N PHE A 29 6.30 18.99 -1.85
CA PHE A 29 6.48 19.99 -2.91
C PHE A 29 5.97 21.39 -2.54
N SER A 30 5.35 21.55 -1.37
CA SER A 30 4.94 22.86 -0.85
C SER A 30 6.14 23.74 -0.48
N THR A 31 6.04 25.05 -0.68
CA THR A 31 7.06 26.04 -0.30
C THR A 31 7.05 26.38 1.19
N ASP A 32 5.94 26.10 1.88
CA ASP A 32 5.76 26.30 3.33
C ASP A 32 6.58 25.31 4.18
N GLU A 33 7.45 25.84 5.04
CA GLU A 33 8.34 25.10 5.94
C GLU A 33 7.57 24.20 6.92
N ASN A 34 6.43 24.68 7.44
CA ASN A 34 5.59 23.91 8.37
C ASN A 34 4.98 22.70 7.68
N ARG A 35 4.52 22.87 6.43
CA ARG A 35 3.97 21.77 5.62
C ARG A 35 5.02 20.72 5.29
N LYS A 36 6.27 21.11 5.03
CA LYS A 36 7.38 20.15 4.83
C LYS A 36 7.67 19.34 6.09
N TYR A 37 7.64 19.98 7.25
CA TYR A 37 7.89 19.30 8.53
C TYR A 37 6.77 18.29 8.85
N GLU A 38 5.52 18.68 8.62
CA GLU A 38 4.37 17.79 8.78
C GLU A 38 4.40 16.64 7.78
N ALA A 39 4.81 16.90 6.54
CA ALA A 39 4.96 15.89 5.50
C ALA A 39 6.00 14.82 5.88
N ARG A 40 7.11 15.17 6.54
CA ARG A 40 8.09 14.19 7.06
C ARG A 40 7.48 13.22 8.06
N THR A 41 6.67 13.71 9.00
CA THR A 41 5.97 12.87 9.98
C THR A 41 4.94 11.98 9.30
N ARG A 42 4.14 12.54 8.38
CA ARG A 42 3.16 11.78 7.60
C ARG A 42 3.82 10.72 6.71
N THR A 43 5.03 10.96 6.21
CA THR A 43 5.81 9.98 5.43
C THR A 43 6.16 8.76 6.26
N LYS A 44 6.58 8.93 7.52
CA LYS A 44 6.86 7.81 8.41
C LYS A 44 5.60 6.96 8.63
N ASN A 45 4.47 7.62 8.89
CA ASN A 45 3.20 6.92 9.09
C ASN A 45 2.75 6.18 7.82
N ALA A 46 2.92 6.78 6.66
CA ALA A 46 2.58 6.17 5.37
C ALA A 46 3.48 5.00 5.00
N LEU A 47 4.79 5.09 5.30
CA LEU A 47 5.72 3.97 5.17
C LEU A 47 5.29 2.79 6.05
N ILE A 48 5.01 3.05 7.32
CA ILE A 48 4.52 2.04 8.26
C ILE A 48 3.21 1.42 7.76
N GLY A 49 2.25 2.26 7.34
CA GLY A 49 0.97 1.80 6.78
C GLY A 49 1.14 0.96 5.52
N THR A 50 2.05 1.34 4.62
CA THR A 50 2.36 0.58 3.41
C THR A 50 2.97 -0.79 3.75
N LEU A 51 3.88 -0.85 4.73
CA LEU A 51 4.46 -2.12 5.19
C LEU A 51 3.40 -3.05 5.81
N ILE A 52 2.56 -2.53 6.70
CA ILE A 52 1.46 -3.28 7.31
C ILE A 52 0.53 -3.82 6.22
N TYR A 53 0.18 -2.99 5.22
CA TYR A 53 -0.66 -3.40 4.10
C TYR A 53 -0.02 -4.55 3.29
N ILE A 54 1.28 -4.47 2.99
CA ILE A 54 2.00 -5.53 2.26
C ILE A 54 1.97 -6.85 3.05
N PHE A 55 2.22 -6.81 4.36
CA PHE A 55 2.18 -8.00 5.20
C PHE A 55 0.77 -8.60 5.26
N ALA A 56 -0.26 -7.76 5.45
CA ALA A 56 -1.65 -8.21 5.47
C ALA A 56 -2.06 -8.84 4.13
N MET A 57 -1.73 -8.18 3.01
CA MET A 57 -2.04 -8.69 1.67
C MET A 57 -1.31 -9.99 1.34
N SER A 58 -0.05 -10.12 1.76
CA SER A 58 0.74 -11.35 1.55
C SER A 58 0.14 -12.52 2.34
N GLY A 59 -0.24 -12.30 3.59
CA GLY A 59 -0.91 -13.30 4.41
C GLY A 59 -2.28 -13.69 3.88
N ALA A 60 -3.09 -12.70 3.45
CA ALA A 60 -4.39 -12.94 2.84
C ALA A 60 -4.29 -13.73 1.53
N LEU A 61 -3.37 -13.36 0.64
CA LEU A 61 -3.12 -14.09 -0.61
C LEU A 61 -2.68 -15.52 -0.32
N TYR A 62 -1.77 -15.72 0.63
CA TYR A 62 -1.33 -17.06 1.02
C TYR A 62 -2.50 -17.90 1.55
N ALA A 63 -3.31 -17.36 2.46
CA ALA A 63 -4.47 -18.06 3.02
C ALA A 63 -5.48 -18.44 1.94
N VAL A 64 -5.79 -17.52 1.02
CA VAL A 64 -6.71 -17.77 -0.11
C VAL A 64 -6.15 -18.84 -1.05
N ILE A 65 -4.87 -18.75 -1.43
CA ILE A 65 -4.25 -19.72 -2.33
C ILE A 65 -4.19 -21.09 -1.65
N ASN A 66 -3.79 -21.14 -0.37
CA ASN A 66 -3.75 -22.39 0.38
C ASN A 66 -5.14 -23.02 0.44
N TYR A 67 -6.15 -22.27 0.86
CA TYR A 67 -7.54 -22.74 0.89
C TYR A 67 -8.02 -23.30 -0.46
N ILE A 68 -7.69 -22.64 -1.58
CA ILE A 68 -8.04 -23.13 -2.93
C ILE A 68 -7.29 -24.42 -3.28
N VAL A 69 -6.03 -24.56 -2.88
CA VAL A 69 -5.18 -25.71 -3.21
C VAL A 69 -5.47 -26.91 -2.31
N THR A 70 -5.64 -26.71 -1.00
CA THR A 70 -5.89 -27.79 -0.03
C THR A 70 -7.38 -28.12 0.13
N GLY A 71 -8.28 -27.23 -0.25
CA GLY A 71 -9.74 -27.41 -0.11
C GLY A 71 -10.24 -27.47 1.34
N ALA A 72 -9.41 -27.05 2.30
CA ALA A 72 -9.65 -27.02 3.74
C ALA A 72 -9.19 -25.68 4.30
#